data_AF-A0A7K4GXM9-F1
#
_entry.id   AF-A0A7K4GXM9-F1
#
_cell.length_a   1.000
_cell.length_b   1.000
_cell.length_c   1.000
_cell.angle_alpha   90.00
_cell.angle_beta   90.00
_cell.angle_gamma   90.00
#
_symmetry.space_group_name_H-M   'P 1'
#
loop_
_entity.id
_entity.type
_entity.pdbx_description
1 polymer ?
#
loop_
_entity_poly.entity_id
_entity_poly.type
_entity_poly.pdbx_seq_one_letter_code
_entity_poly.pdbx_strand_id
1 'polypeptide(L)'
;MTEQKLVPKKIDVNFSSEAEVEPHVIDDVEEPSSRLTPSITPEEISVVKGVGPYVARLLLQCGISSVSELAHATPQRLASLQGIGLPKAQKLIENAKNHLQNKKLNGFPIDTTSQIKMDSPEVIPESEDIIEPEIFSIECEDNIKETIDFEDVNEEYPTFEEDEIETSVIQNGIEVHEPNINKIEPIVEESHNTTRHITSINSGTKSAFEQEKEQTITPEPSMGKESISLEQLKQLEDRVRTKLVESGFYIVEKTAELHKLISKIDILAVKLISDWSYKKKSNGSADLVLIIPIKICPLEGSLIVSQDKIEYSALDKSSDFYVKKLPMSFVEVLDTTEEAIRTNLSEKGALFKFFNENVTSSLSLARTFTKKNLYFHCGNNQCEILIEPVITSQNMVGFTEKILPFAYHKDSNIHVVQVRELSEFLDYIETKYVLLESKTKKNSLQKFHSEAGNKLNKRLKIIIPFMTIDFVYLAIFIFQAYSLLGVLNMANIGLALLMGILSGFFMLAYSKNISEIKCEFSTPYHKRDLHLDEASLKLINEGLSSILMEQLSYECLGKNSGFKIIEKVEKQNSQNSLQEKALKKKVNETELFEEEKDIHLSENSDTSDEKNEYRHKYSSFLED
;
A
#
# COMPACT_ATOMS: atom_id res chain seq x y z
N MET A 1 45.53 -78.63 19.03
CA MET A 1 44.74 -77.41 19.31
C MET A 1 45.76 -76.30 19.42
N THR A 2 45.91 -75.57 18.33
CA THR A 2 47.03 -74.67 18.06
C THR A 2 46.41 -73.34 17.69
N GLU A 3 46.60 -72.34 18.54
CA GLU A 3 46.25 -70.94 18.25
C GLU A 3 47.30 -70.34 17.33
N GLN A 4 46.87 -69.63 16.27
CA GLN A 4 47.68 -68.55 15.73
C GLN A 4 46.82 -67.51 14.98
N LYS A 5 47.03 -66.27 15.43
CA LYS A 5 46.60 -64.95 14.92
C LYS A 5 46.66 -64.80 13.40
N LEU A 6 45.65 -64.13 12.85
CA LEU A 6 45.64 -63.52 11.52
C LEU A 6 45.27 -62.03 11.63
N VAL A 7 46.12 -61.16 11.08
CA VAL A 7 45.85 -59.77 10.67
C VAL A 7 46.59 -59.56 9.32
N PRO A 8 46.31 -58.53 8.52
CA PRO A 8 45.46 -58.61 7.33
C PRO A 8 46.28 -58.39 6.03
N LYS A 9 45.70 -58.70 4.88
CA LYS A 9 46.29 -58.32 3.58
C LYS A 9 45.26 -57.60 2.71
N LYS A 10 45.55 -56.32 2.45
CA LYS A 10 44.97 -55.51 1.37
C LYS A 10 45.23 -56.18 0.03
N ILE A 11 44.22 -56.20 -0.83
CA ILE A 11 44.38 -56.40 -2.27
C ILE A 11 43.52 -55.33 -2.96
N ASP A 12 44.19 -54.40 -3.62
CA ASP A 12 43.65 -53.59 -4.69
C ASP A 12 43.47 -54.47 -5.93
N VAL A 13 42.36 -54.35 -6.66
CA VAL A 13 42.29 -54.79 -8.06
C VAL A 13 41.65 -53.72 -8.91
N ASN A 14 42.40 -53.41 -9.95
CA ASN A 14 42.22 -52.48 -11.04
C ASN A 14 41.38 -53.09 -12.18
N PHE A 15 40.71 -52.20 -12.92
CA PHE A 15 40.55 -52.14 -14.38
C PHE A 15 39.80 -53.21 -15.20
N SER A 16 39.10 -52.65 -16.21
CA SER A 16 38.74 -53.21 -17.53
C SER A 16 37.65 -54.29 -17.54
N SER A 17 36.81 -54.41 -18.56
CA SER A 17 36.71 -53.77 -19.88
C SER A 17 35.36 -54.16 -20.50
N GLU A 18 35.00 -53.41 -21.54
CA GLU A 18 33.93 -53.66 -22.49
C GLU A 18 33.78 -55.13 -22.93
N ALA A 19 32.51 -55.56 -23.06
CA ALA A 19 32.11 -56.62 -23.97
C ALA A 19 30.70 -56.29 -24.51
N GLU A 20 30.65 -56.06 -25.82
CA GLU A 20 29.45 -56.00 -26.66
C GLU A 20 28.75 -57.37 -26.69
N VAL A 21 27.43 -57.39 -26.48
CA VAL A 21 26.52 -58.46 -26.91
C VAL A 21 25.18 -57.83 -27.32
N GLU A 22 24.86 -57.85 -28.62
CA GLU A 22 23.50 -57.62 -29.15
C GLU A 22 22.63 -58.91 -29.05
N PRO A 23 21.36 -58.92 -29.48
CA PRO A 23 20.20 -58.51 -28.70
C PRO A 23 19.23 -59.70 -28.51
N HIS A 24 18.65 -59.85 -27.31
CA HIS A 24 17.58 -60.83 -27.08
C HIS A 24 16.23 -60.11 -26.99
N VAL A 25 15.38 -60.40 -27.98
CA VAL A 25 13.95 -60.10 -28.02
C VAL A 25 13.28 -60.78 -26.82
N ILE A 26 12.65 -59.98 -25.95
CA ILE A 26 11.67 -60.44 -24.96
C ILE A 26 10.53 -59.42 -24.91
N ASP A 27 9.33 -59.97 -24.93
CA ASP A 27 8.03 -59.35 -25.09
C ASP A 27 7.61 -58.37 -23.98
N ASP A 28 6.68 -57.51 -24.38
CA ASP A 28 5.85 -56.57 -23.63
C ASP A 28 5.57 -56.94 -22.16
N VAL A 29 6.09 -56.11 -21.24
CA VAL A 29 5.53 -55.95 -19.89
C VAL A 29 5.43 -54.45 -19.61
N GLU A 30 4.21 -53.94 -19.59
CA GLU A 30 3.87 -52.57 -19.20
C GLU A 30 4.34 -52.30 -17.76
N GLU A 31 5.37 -51.46 -17.61
CA GLU A 31 5.70 -50.84 -16.33
C GLU A 31 4.77 -49.64 -16.06
N PRO A 32 4.18 -49.52 -14.85
CA PRO A 32 3.34 -48.39 -14.50
C PRO A 32 4.19 -47.14 -14.23
N SER A 33 3.94 -46.10 -15.03
CA SER A 33 4.48 -44.75 -14.92
C SER A 33 4.52 -44.25 -13.47
N SER A 34 5.72 -44.13 -12.90
CA SER A 34 5.96 -43.45 -11.64
C SER A 34 5.66 -41.96 -11.81
N ARG A 35 4.47 -41.54 -11.35
CA ARG A 35 4.11 -40.13 -11.22
C ARG A 35 5.08 -39.47 -10.24
N LEU A 36 5.84 -38.49 -10.72
CA LEU A 36 6.57 -37.54 -9.89
C LEU A 36 5.54 -36.73 -9.08
N THR A 37 5.27 -37.17 -7.86
CA THR A 37 4.57 -36.34 -6.88
C THR A 37 5.53 -35.23 -6.44
N PRO A 38 5.10 -33.96 -6.42
CA PRO A 38 5.93 -32.88 -5.89
C PRO A 38 6.32 -33.22 -4.45
N SER A 39 7.62 -33.16 -4.15
CA SER A 39 8.14 -33.34 -2.79
C SER A 39 7.68 -32.16 -1.94
N ILE A 40 6.58 -32.34 -1.21
CA ILE A 40 6.03 -31.34 -0.29
C ILE A 40 6.92 -31.33 0.96
N THR A 41 7.53 -30.19 1.27
CA THR A 41 8.38 -30.05 2.45
C THR A 41 7.52 -29.89 3.72
N PRO A 42 7.98 -30.40 4.88
CA PRO A 42 7.30 -30.24 6.18
C PRO A 42 7.07 -28.77 6.62
N GLU A 43 7.58 -27.81 5.86
CA GLU A 43 7.53 -26.38 6.14
C GLU A 43 6.11 -25.81 5.94
N GLU A 44 5.33 -26.31 4.98
CA GLU A 44 4.01 -25.74 4.65
C GLU A 44 2.97 -25.91 5.77
N ILE A 45 2.97 -27.05 6.48
CA ILE A 45 2.04 -27.30 7.59
C ILE A 45 2.43 -26.55 8.87
N SER A 46 3.71 -26.17 9.01
CA SER A 46 4.24 -25.50 10.21
C SER A 46 3.73 -24.06 10.38
N VAL A 47 3.16 -23.48 9.33
CA VAL A 47 2.56 -22.13 9.33
C VAL A 47 1.31 -22.05 10.24
N VAL A 48 0.64 -23.17 10.49
CA VAL A 48 -0.58 -23.20 11.35
C VAL A 48 -0.19 -23.06 12.83
N LYS A 49 -0.75 -22.05 13.50
CA LYS A 49 -0.51 -21.79 14.93
C LYS A 49 -0.74 -23.06 15.78
N GLY A 50 0.27 -23.48 16.52
CA GLY A 50 0.22 -24.68 17.36
C GLY A 50 0.77 -25.95 16.69
N VAL A 51 1.17 -25.89 15.42
CA VAL A 51 1.89 -26.95 14.72
C VAL A 51 3.39 -26.68 14.77
N GLY A 52 4.06 -27.21 15.80
CA GLY A 52 5.53 -27.21 15.84
C GLY A 52 6.14 -28.32 14.96
N PRO A 53 7.47 -28.34 14.76
CA PRO A 53 8.15 -29.32 13.91
C PRO A 53 7.83 -30.79 14.28
N TYR A 54 7.64 -31.07 15.57
CA TYR A 54 7.23 -32.40 16.04
C TYR A 54 5.80 -32.77 15.61
N VAL A 55 4.85 -31.84 15.76
CA VAL A 55 3.45 -32.05 15.36
C VAL A 55 3.34 -32.18 13.84
N ALA A 56 4.10 -31.39 13.09
CA ALA A 56 4.14 -31.49 11.62
C ALA A 56 4.56 -32.90 11.15
N ARG A 57 5.59 -33.50 11.77
CA ARG A 57 5.99 -34.88 11.47
C ARG A 57 4.90 -35.91 11.78
N LEU A 58 4.20 -35.76 12.91
CA LEU A 58 3.08 -36.65 13.26
C LEU A 58 1.92 -36.54 12.26
N LEU A 59 1.61 -35.33 11.80
CA LEU A 59 0.58 -35.10 10.78
C LEU A 59 0.95 -35.77 9.45
N LEU A 60 2.22 -35.62 9.02
CA LEU A 60 2.73 -36.29 7.83
C LEU A 60 2.68 -37.83 7.94
N GLN A 61 3.01 -38.39 9.11
CA GLN A 61 2.89 -39.83 9.37
C GLN A 61 1.44 -40.33 9.29
N CYS A 62 0.46 -39.46 9.55
CA CYS A 62 -0.96 -39.75 9.40
C CYS A 62 -1.52 -39.48 7.99
N GLY A 63 -0.66 -39.16 7.02
CA GLY A 63 -1.04 -38.81 5.66
C GLY A 63 -1.77 -37.47 5.57
N ILE A 64 -1.50 -36.54 6.49
CA ILE A 64 -1.97 -35.16 6.44
C ILE A 64 -0.76 -34.31 6.06
N SER A 65 -0.69 -33.94 4.79
CA SER A 65 0.43 -33.24 4.17
C SER A 65 0.14 -31.77 3.88
N SER A 66 -1.13 -31.38 3.84
CA SER A 66 -1.54 -29.99 3.58
C SER A 66 -2.40 -29.38 4.69
N VAL A 67 -2.43 -28.03 4.76
CA VAL A 67 -3.32 -27.30 5.67
C VAL A 67 -4.80 -27.56 5.34
N SER A 68 -5.12 -27.80 4.06
CA SER A 68 -6.46 -28.19 3.61
C SER A 68 -6.89 -29.52 4.21
N GLU A 69 -6.03 -30.54 4.13
CA GLU A 69 -6.29 -31.86 4.73
C GLU A 69 -6.43 -31.76 6.25
N LEU A 70 -5.60 -30.94 6.90
CA LEU A 70 -5.69 -30.71 8.35
C LEU A 70 -7.02 -30.06 8.75
N ALA A 71 -7.53 -29.11 7.96
CA ALA A 71 -8.81 -28.44 8.23
C ALA A 71 -10.03 -29.34 8.04
N HIS A 72 -9.93 -30.37 7.18
CA HIS A 72 -10.98 -31.36 6.94
C HIS A 72 -10.84 -32.63 7.79
N ALA A 73 -9.74 -32.78 8.54
CA ALA A 73 -9.53 -33.91 9.42
C ALA A 73 -10.55 -33.92 10.57
N THR A 74 -10.94 -35.12 11.01
CA THR A 74 -11.81 -35.28 12.18
C THR A 74 -11.00 -35.17 13.47
N PRO A 75 -11.55 -34.57 14.55
CA PRO A 75 -10.85 -34.48 15.83
C PRO A 75 -10.40 -35.85 16.37
N GLN A 76 -11.18 -36.90 16.13
CA GLN A 76 -10.89 -38.27 16.54
C GLN A 76 -9.66 -38.84 15.80
N ARG A 77 -9.54 -38.58 14.49
CA ARG A 77 -8.39 -39.02 13.68
C ARG A 77 -7.10 -38.32 14.11
N LEU A 78 -7.17 -37.07 14.54
CA LEU A 78 -6.00 -36.36 15.06
C LEU A 78 -5.68 -36.76 16.51
N ALA A 79 -6.70 -37.10 17.31
CA ALA A 79 -6.52 -37.48 18.70
C ALA A 79 -5.95 -38.90 18.88
N SER A 80 -5.95 -39.73 17.84
CA SER A 80 -5.27 -41.03 17.86
C SER A 80 -3.74 -40.92 17.74
N LEU A 81 -3.23 -39.74 17.37
CA LEU A 81 -1.79 -39.47 17.35
C LEU A 81 -1.24 -39.28 18.77
N GLN A 82 -0.18 -40.03 19.10
CA GLN A 82 0.48 -39.94 20.39
C GLN A 82 0.95 -38.50 20.66
N GLY A 83 0.46 -37.88 21.75
CA GLY A 83 0.80 -36.50 22.13
C GLY A 83 -0.15 -35.41 21.59
N ILE A 84 -1.23 -35.78 20.90
CA ILE A 84 -2.31 -34.86 20.51
C ILE A 84 -3.61 -35.30 21.21
N GLY A 85 -3.99 -34.64 22.30
CA GLY A 85 -5.29 -34.88 22.93
C GLY A 85 -6.44 -34.28 22.12
N LEU A 86 -7.67 -34.77 22.33
CA LEU A 86 -8.89 -34.29 21.66
C LEU A 86 -9.05 -32.75 21.67
N PRO A 87 -8.79 -32.02 22.78
CA PRO A 87 -8.89 -30.56 22.79
C PRO A 87 -7.84 -29.89 21.88
N LYS A 88 -6.63 -30.46 21.84
CA LYS A 88 -5.55 -29.97 20.98
C LYS A 88 -5.86 -30.25 19.51
N ALA A 89 -6.41 -31.43 19.20
CA ALA A 89 -6.87 -31.78 17.86
C ALA A 89 -7.94 -30.81 17.33
N GLN A 90 -8.96 -30.51 18.14
CA GLN A 90 -9.99 -29.53 17.80
C GLN A 90 -9.39 -28.15 17.51
N LYS A 91 -8.48 -27.69 18.37
CA LYS A 91 -7.80 -26.40 18.21
C LYS A 91 -6.91 -26.36 16.97
N LEU A 92 -6.26 -27.45 16.59
CA LEU A 92 -5.47 -27.55 15.36
C LEU A 92 -6.37 -27.47 14.12
N ILE A 93 -7.51 -28.17 14.11
CA ILE A 93 -8.49 -28.10 13.02
C ILE A 93 -9.06 -26.68 12.91
N GLU A 94 -9.43 -26.07 14.03
CA GLU A 94 -9.94 -24.69 14.09
C GLU A 94 -8.90 -23.70 13.57
N ASN A 95 -7.64 -23.80 14.03
CA ASN A 95 -6.55 -22.96 13.54
C ASN A 95 -6.28 -23.17 12.04
N ALA A 96 -6.37 -24.40 11.53
CA ALA A 96 -6.21 -24.69 10.12
C ALA A 96 -7.38 -24.14 9.29
N LYS A 97 -8.62 -24.26 9.77
CA LYS A 97 -9.81 -23.64 9.15
C LYS A 97 -9.70 -22.12 9.12
N ASN A 98 -9.30 -21.51 10.24
CA ASN A 98 -9.05 -20.08 10.33
C ASN A 98 -7.91 -19.67 9.40
N HIS A 99 -6.85 -20.48 9.25
CA HIS A 99 -5.79 -20.19 8.30
C HIS A 99 -6.27 -20.25 6.84
N LEU A 100 -7.11 -21.21 6.48
CA LEU A 100 -7.72 -21.28 5.13
C LEU A 100 -8.73 -20.16 4.90
N GLN A 101 -9.52 -19.81 5.90
CA GLN A 101 -10.43 -18.66 5.84
C GLN A 101 -9.64 -17.37 5.73
N ASN A 102 -8.56 -17.19 6.48
CA ASN A 102 -7.68 -16.03 6.38
C ASN A 102 -6.98 -15.97 5.03
N LYS A 103 -6.54 -17.10 4.48
CA LYS A 103 -6.02 -17.18 3.11
C LYS A 103 -7.09 -16.79 2.07
N LYS A 104 -8.37 -17.08 2.33
CA LYS A 104 -9.51 -16.56 1.55
C LYS A 104 -9.82 -15.08 1.86
N LEU A 105 -9.53 -14.59 3.07
CA LEU A 105 -9.68 -13.20 3.52
C LEU A 105 -8.50 -12.30 3.10
N ASN A 106 -7.44 -12.84 2.49
CA ASN A 106 -6.39 -12.06 1.81
C ASN A 106 -6.89 -11.42 0.50
N GLY A 107 -8.14 -10.93 0.53
CA GLY A 107 -8.70 -9.98 -0.41
C GLY A 107 -9.17 -10.53 -1.73
N PHE A 108 -8.64 -11.65 -2.22
CA PHE A 108 -8.99 -12.14 -3.56
C PHE A 108 -9.03 -13.68 -3.63
N PRO A 109 -10.02 -14.27 -4.32
CA PRO A 109 -10.00 -15.70 -4.59
C PRO A 109 -8.80 -16.04 -5.49
N ILE A 110 -7.80 -16.75 -4.94
CA ILE A 110 -6.68 -17.28 -5.72
C ILE A 110 -7.21 -18.51 -6.47
N ASP A 111 -7.76 -18.31 -7.67
CA ASP A 111 -8.05 -19.41 -8.58
C ASP A 111 -6.74 -19.99 -9.10
N THR A 112 -6.22 -20.99 -8.41
CA THR A 112 -4.96 -21.67 -8.75
C THR A 112 -5.13 -22.62 -9.98
N THR A 113 -6.25 -22.53 -10.71
CA THR A 113 -6.62 -23.54 -11.72
C THR A 113 -6.98 -22.96 -13.10
N SER A 114 -6.74 -21.67 -13.32
CA SER A 114 -7.07 -21.02 -14.59
C SER A 114 -5.83 -20.85 -15.47
N GLN A 115 -5.26 -21.97 -15.95
CA GLN A 115 -4.52 -22.07 -17.22
C GLN A 115 -4.02 -23.51 -17.44
N ILE A 116 -4.78 -24.27 -18.23
CA ILE A 116 -4.40 -25.13 -19.39
C ILE A 116 -5.69 -25.84 -19.82
N LYS A 117 -6.38 -25.28 -20.81
CA LYS A 117 -7.30 -26.03 -21.67
C LYS A 117 -7.03 -25.59 -23.11
N MET A 118 -6.30 -26.44 -23.82
CA MET A 118 -6.27 -26.48 -25.28
C MET A 118 -7.50 -27.26 -25.78
N ASP A 119 -7.98 -26.84 -26.94
CA ASP A 119 -9.26 -27.17 -27.57
C ASP A 119 -9.60 -28.66 -27.72
N SER A 120 -10.87 -28.99 -27.50
CA SER A 120 -11.64 -29.90 -28.37
C SER A 120 -13.14 -29.77 -28.05
N PRO A 121 -14.05 -29.63 -29.05
CA PRO A 121 -15.47 -29.41 -28.80
C PRO A 121 -16.21 -30.74 -28.70
N GLU A 122 -16.87 -31.00 -27.57
CA GLU A 122 -17.87 -32.06 -27.47
C GLU A 122 -19.22 -31.45 -27.06
N VAL A 123 -20.18 -31.68 -27.95
CA VAL A 123 -21.62 -31.38 -27.88
C VAL A 123 -22.26 -32.20 -26.74
N ILE A 124 -23.36 -31.71 -26.13
CA ILE A 124 -24.52 -32.43 -25.46
C ILE A 124 -25.15 -31.48 -24.38
N PRO A 125 -26.47 -31.55 -24.04
CA PRO A 125 -27.44 -30.52 -24.41
C PRO A 125 -28.09 -29.85 -23.18
N GLU A 126 -29.07 -29.00 -23.46
CA GLU A 126 -29.93 -28.27 -22.52
C GLU A 126 -30.74 -29.18 -21.57
N SER A 127 -30.82 -28.80 -20.29
CA SER A 127 -32.04 -28.93 -19.48
C SER A 127 -31.99 -28.05 -18.22
N GLU A 128 -32.93 -27.11 -18.15
CA GLU A 128 -33.82 -26.72 -17.04
C GLU A 128 -33.33 -26.87 -15.58
N ASP A 129 -33.26 -25.75 -14.84
CA ASP A 129 -34.31 -25.37 -13.88
C ASP A 129 -33.97 -24.04 -13.18
N ILE A 130 -34.92 -23.10 -13.23
CA ILE A 130 -34.84 -21.78 -12.60
C ILE A 130 -35.49 -21.88 -11.22
N ILE A 131 -34.70 -21.69 -10.16
CA ILE A 131 -35.21 -21.49 -8.80
C ILE A 131 -34.96 -20.02 -8.43
N GLU A 132 -36.05 -19.26 -8.32
CA GLU A 132 -36.06 -17.90 -7.76
C GLU A 132 -35.70 -17.94 -6.27
N PRO A 133 -34.78 -17.07 -5.78
CA PRO A 133 -34.59 -16.91 -4.35
C PRO A 133 -35.54 -15.85 -3.76
N GLU A 134 -36.23 -16.25 -2.70
CA GLU A 134 -37.07 -15.40 -1.85
C GLU A 134 -36.29 -14.21 -1.27
N ILE A 135 -36.89 -13.02 -1.38
CA ILE A 135 -36.40 -11.76 -0.83
C ILE A 135 -36.70 -11.74 0.68
N PHE A 136 -35.65 -11.86 1.51
CA PHE A 136 -35.73 -11.63 2.95
C PHE A 136 -35.58 -10.13 3.25
N SER A 137 -36.68 -9.47 3.62
CA SER A 137 -36.68 -8.10 4.15
C SER A 137 -36.43 -8.15 5.67
N ILE A 138 -35.30 -7.61 6.11
CA ILE A 138 -34.98 -7.40 7.53
C ILE A 138 -35.48 -6.01 7.93
N GLU A 139 -36.54 -5.96 8.73
CA GLU A 139 -36.94 -4.77 9.47
C GLU A 139 -36.04 -4.62 10.71
N CYS A 140 -35.29 -3.52 10.78
CA CYS A 140 -34.56 -3.14 12.00
C CYS A 140 -35.49 -2.30 12.88
N GLU A 141 -35.94 -2.86 14.00
CA GLU A 141 -36.63 -2.12 15.06
C GLU A 141 -35.63 -1.32 15.90
N ASP A 142 -35.76 0.01 15.85
CA ASP A 142 -35.08 0.94 16.76
C ASP A 142 -35.79 0.98 18.12
N ASN A 143 -35.15 0.47 19.17
CA ASN A 143 -35.55 0.73 20.56
C ASN A 143 -34.31 0.80 21.46
N ILE A 144 -33.74 1.99 21.60
CA ILE A 144 -32.84 2.32 22.71
C ILE A 144 -33.36 3.60 23.38
N LYS A 145 -33.95 3.43 24.56
CA LYS A 145 -34.18 4.52 25.51
C LYS A 145 -32.87 4.79 26.24
N GLU A 146 -32.22 5.89 25.89
CA GLU A 146 -31.11 6.44 26.68
C GLU A 146 -31.67 7.40 27.74
N THR A 147 -31.36 7.10 29.00
CA THR A 147 -31.47 8.00 30.14
C THR A 147 -30.03 8.37 30.46
N ILE A 148 -29.64 9.63 30.27
CA ILE A 148 -28.30 10.13 30.61
C ILE A 148 -28.47 11.21 31.68
N ASP A 149 -28.03 10.88 32.89
CA ASP A 149 -27.79 11.83 33.96
C ASP A 149 -26.47 12.57 33.67
N PHE A 150 -26.51 13.90 33.77
CA PHE A 150 -25.34 14.76 33.67
C PHE A 150 -24.78 15.00 35.07
N GLU A 151 -23.59 14.50 35.35
CA GLU A 151 -22.74 15.01 36.44
C GLU A 151 -21.73 16.00 35.86
N ASP A 152 -21.76 17.21 36.41
CA ASP A 152 -20.90 18.35 36.09
C ASP A 152 -19.43 18.05 36.40
N VAL A 153 -18.57 18.19 35.38
CA VAL A 153 -17.11 18.31 35.56
C VAL A 153 -16.70 19.71 35.12
N ASN A 154 -16.42 20.56 36.10
CA ASN A 154 -15.74 21.84 35.92
C ASN A 154 -14.27 21.58 35.56
N GLU A 155 -13.86 21.91 34.34
CA GLU A 155 -12.45 22.10 33.99
C GLU A 155 -12.17 23.59 33.81
N GLU A 156 -11.34 24.13 34.71
CA GLU A 156 -10.73 25.45 34.58
C GLU A 156 -9.71 25.45 33.44
N TYR A 157 -9.87 26.38 32.50
CA TYR A 157 -8.89 26.63 31.44
C TYR A 157 -7.76 27.54 31.96
N PRO A 158 -6.48 27.22 31.70
CA PRO A 158 -5.40 28.15 31.98
C PRO A 158 -5.39 29.28 30.94
N THR A 159 -5.29 30.50 31.44
CA THR A 159 -5.10 31.73 30.67
C THR A 159 -3.65 31.76 30.16
N PHE A 160 -3.44 31.91 28.85
CA PHE A 160 -2.12 32.13 28.28
C PHE A 160 -1.83 33.64 28.23
N GLU A 161 -0.74 34.04 28.86
CA GLU A 161 -0.16 35.39 28.74
C GLU A 161 0.47 35.54 27.35
N GLU A 162 0.16 36.66 26.69
CA GLU A 162 0.76 37.07 25.42
C GLU A 162 2.13 37.70 25.70
N ASP A 163 3.22 37.03 25.30
CA ASP A 163 4.55 37.63 25.29
C ASP A 163 4.69 38.60 24.10
N GLU A 164 4.89 39.87 24.41
CA GLU A 164 5.24 40.94 23.47
C GLU A 164 6.60 40.67 22.82
N ILE A 165 6.63 40.48 21.50
CA ILE A 165 7.89 40.43 20.74
C ILE A 165 8.26 41.85 20.31
N GLU A 166 9.26 42.42 20.98
CA GLU A 166 9.94 43.65 20.57
C GLU A 166 10.64 43.45 19.20
N THR A 167 10.21 44.23 18.22
CA THR A 167 10.89 44.33 16.91
C THR A 167 11.90 45.47 16.96
N SER A 168 13.18 45.13 17.11
CA SER A 168 14.28 46.10 16.95
C SER A 168 14.69 46.21 15.47
N VAL A 169 14.65 47.45 15.01
CA VAL A 169 15.00 47.92 13.67
C VAL A 169 16.52 47.86 13.48
N ILE A 170 17.00 47.21 12.42
CA ILE A 170 18.36 47.40 11.89
C ILE A 170 18.24 47.93 10.46
N GLN A 171 18.53 49.23 10.32
CA GLN A 171 18.85 49.87 9.04
C GLN A 171 20.25 49.41 8.62
N ASN A 172 20.37 48.84 7.42
CA ASN A 172 21.60 48.89 6.64
C ASN A 172 21.23 49.09 5.17
N GLY A 173 21.66 50.24 4.64
CA GLY A 173 21.45 50.63 3.25
C GLY A 173 22.34 49.84 2.31
N ILE A 174 21.73 49.34 1.24
CA ILE A 174 22.42 48.88 0.04
C ILE A 174 21.76 49.61 -1.13
N GLU A 175 22.51 50.54 -1.72
CA GLU A 175 22.19 51.16 -3.00
C GLU A 175 22.18 50.09 -4.08
N VAL A 176 21.04 49.93 -4.77
CA VAL A 176 20.94 49.10 -5.97
C VAL A 176 20.63 50.00 -7.16
N HIS A 177 21.59 50.01 -8.09
CA HIS A 177 21.52 50.62 -9.41
C HIS A 177 20.35 50.05 -10.24
N GLU A 178 19.50 50.92 -10.77
CA GLU A 178 18.49 50.56 -11.78
C GLU A 178 19.15 50.29 -13.15
N PRO A 179 18.82 49.18 -13.83
CA PRO A 179 19.04 49.06 -15.27
C PRO A 179 17.80 49.51 -16.05
N ASN A 180 18.07 50.42 -16.97
CA ASN A 180 17.19 51.00 -17.97
C ASN A 180 16.72 49.92 -18.97
N ILE A 181 15.40 49.66 -19.05
CA ILE A 181 14.80 48.78 -20.08
C ILE A 181 13.85 49.59 -20.96
N ASN A 182 14.16 49.56 -22.26
CA ASN A 182 13.46 50.23 -23.34
C ASN A 182 12.04 49.68 -23.56
N LYS A 183 11.14 50.62 -23.87
CA LYS A 183 9.78 50.42 -24.42
C LYS A 183 9.76 49.47 -25.62
N ILE A 184 8.85 48.50 -25.58
CA ILE A 184 8.29 47.84 -26.77
C ILE A 184 6.76 47.96 -26.68
N GLU A 185 6.16 48.41 -27.78
CA GLU A 185 4.72 48.64 -27.95
C GLU A 185 3.90 47.34 -28.03
N PRO A 186 2.62 47.32 -27.60
CA PRO A 186 1.73 46.20 -27.82
C PRO A 186 0.99 46.31 -29.16
N ILE A 187 1.01 45.21 -29.93
CA ILE A 187 0.20 45.01 -31.13
C ILE A 187 -1.20 44.54 -30.72
N VAL A 188 -2.20 45.21 -31.28
CA VAL A 188 -3.64 44.95 -31.15
C VAL A 188 -4.06 43.93 -32.21
N GLU A 189 -4.78 42.88 -31.82
CA GLU A 189 -5.72 42.20 -32.74
C GLU A 189 -7.07 42.00 -32.06
N GLU A 190 -8.10 42.46 -32.76
CA GLU A 190 -9.51 42.49 -32.38
C GLU A 190 -10.18 41.12 -32.59
N SER A 191 -11.07 40.72 -31.68
CA SER A 191 -12.10 39.72 -31.99
C SER A 191 -13.46 40.20 -31.51
N HIS A 192 -14.35 40.46 -32.47
CA HIS A 192 -15.72 40.91 -32.26
C HIS A 192 -16.64 39.80 -31.74
N ASN A 193 -17.40 40.13 -30.70
CA ASN A 193 -18.62 39.43 -30.28
C ASN A 193 -19.78 39.72 -31.25
N THR A 194 -20.64 38.73 -31.53
CA THR A 194 -22.05 39.00 -31.82
C THR A 194 -22.95 37.85 -31.36
N THR A 195 -23.80 38.18 -30.39
CA THR A 195 -24.98 37.47 -29.89
C THR A 195 -26.03 37.23 -30.98
N ARG A 196 -26.70 36.06 -31.00
CA ARG A 196 -28.14 35.95 -31.32
C ARG A 196 -28.77 34.57 -31.07
N HIS A 197 -29.84 34.63 -30.28
CA HIS A 197 -31.13 33.94 -30.37
C HIS A 197 -31.23 32.47 -30.82
N ILE A 198 -31.73 31.67 -29.86
CA ILE A 198 -32.36 30.37 -30.06
C ILE A 198 -33.77 30.58 -30.62
N THR A 199 -34.05 29.97 -31.77
CA THR A 199 -35.43 29.66 -32.20
C THR A 199 -35.45 28.26 -32.81
N SER A 200 -36.33 27.43 -32.27
CA SER A 200 -36.65 26.07 -32.73
C SER A 200 -37.42 26.08 -34.04
N ILE A 201 -36.95 25.35 -35.08
CA ILE A 201 -37.82 24.87 -36.17
C ILE A 201 -37.34 23.47 -36.64
N ASN A 202 -38.34 22.60 -36.70
CA ASN A 202 -38.40 21.26 -37.28
C ASN A 202 -38.27 21.30 -38.81
N SER A 203 -37.46 20.43 -39.42
CA SER A 203 -37.80 19.79 -40.72
C SER A 203 -36.72 18.78 -41.10
N GLY A 204 -37.14 17.54 -41.33
CA GLY A 204 -36.27 16.48 -41.82
C GLY A 204 -35.90 16.65 -43.28
N THR A 205 -34.67 16.23 -43.60
CA THR A 205 -34.25 15.96 -44.97
C THR A 205 -33.19 14.85 -44.94
N LYS A 206 -33.47 13.78 -45.67
CA LYS A 206 -32.55 12.67 -45.98
C LYS A 206 -31.37 13.19 -46.80
N SER A 207 -30.14 12.79 -46.45
CA SER A 207 -28.95 12.86 -47.29
C SER A 207 -27.93 11.87 -46.66
N ALA A 208 -27.65 10.70 -47.22
CA ALA A 208 -26.83 10.42 -48.40
C ALA A 208 -25.33 10.67 -48.18
N PHE A 209 -24.59 9.56 -48.04
CA PHE A 209 -23.16 9.37 -48.27
C PHE A 209 -22.17 10.22 -47.42
N GLU A 210 -21.71 9.63 -46.32
CA GLU A 210 -20.42 9.94 -45.72
C GLU A 210 -19.45 8.80 -46.11
N GLN A 211 -18.57 9.10 -47.09
CA GLN A 211 -17.38 8.30 -47.33
C GLN A 211 -16.36 8.63 -46.23
N GLU A 212 -16.08 7.65 -45.39
CA GLU A 212 -14.93 7.67 -44.48
C GLU A 212 -13.65 7.89 -45.30
N LYS A 213 -13.01 9.05 -45.10
CA LYS A 213 -11.65 9.28 -45.55
C LYS A 213 -10.73 8.34 -44.78
N GLU A 214 -10.15 7.36 -45.48
CA GLU A 214 -8.98 6.62 -45.03
C GLU A 214 -7.91 7.61 -44.54
N GLN A 215 -7.69 7.62 -43.22
CA GLN A 215 -6.56 8.29 -42.61
C GLN A 215 -5.28 7.64 -43.15
N THR A 216 -4.44 8.45 -43.78
CA THR A 216 -3.13 8.06 -44.25
C THR A 216 -2.29 7.62 -43.05
N ILE A 217 -2.10 6.30 -42.90
CA ILE A 217 -1.27 5.69 -41.85
C ILE A 217 0.15 6.22 -42.03
N THR A 218 0.55 7.11 -41.13
CA THR A 218 1.94 7.58 -41.07
C THR A 218 2.77 6.36 -40.62
N PRO A 219 3.83 5.96 -41.35
CA PRO A 219 4.60 4.78 -40.99
C PRO A 219 5.12 4.93 -39.56
N GLU A 220 4.79 3.97 -38.69
CA GLU A 220 5.30 3.95 -37.32
C GLU A 220 6.82 4.08 -37.38
N PRO A 221 7.41 5.01 -36.60
CA PRO A 221 8.86 5.18 -36.58
C PRO A 221 9.47 3.83 -36.21
N SER A 222 10.32 3.29 -37.07
CA SER A 222 10.95 2.00 -36.84
C SER A 222 11.78 2.11 -35.56
N MET A 223 11.26 1.58 -34.46
CA MET A 223 11.99 1.45 -33.19
C MET A 223 13.27 0.68 -33.51
N GLY A 224 14.40 1.38 -33.45
CA GLY A 224 15.71 0.82 -33.80
C GLY A 224 16.11 -0.33 -32.87
N LYS A 225 17.39 -0.72 -32.94
CA LYS A 225 18.00 -1.81 -32.14
C LYS A 225 17.95 -1.63 -30.60
N GLU A 226 17.22 -0.65 -30.09
CA GLU A 226 17.17 -0.29 -28.67
C GLU A 226 15.89 -0.72 -27.95
N SER A 227 14.92 -1.28 -28.68
CA SER A 227 13.74 -1.92 -28.09
C SER A 227 13.98 -3.41 -27.95
N ILE A 228 13.61 -3.98 -26.80
CA ILE A 228 13.54 -5.43 -26.65
C ILE A 228 12.53 -6.01 -27.65
N SER A 229 12.76 -7.25 -28.06
CA SER A 229 11.82 -7.97 -28.91
C SER A 229 10.48 -8.17 -28.19
N LEU A 230 9.39 -8.30 -28.97
CA LEU A 230 8.05 -8.53 -28.41
C LEU A 230 7.99 -9.77 -27.51
N GLU A 231 8.75 -10.82 -27.85
CA GLU A 231 8.83 -12.05 -27.06
C GLU A 231 9.53 -11.81 -25.71
N GLN A 232 10.63 -11.05 -25.69
CA GLN A 232 11.30 -10.65 -24.45
C GLN A 232 10.41 -9.75 -23.59
N LEU A 233 9.64 -8.84 -24.21
CA LEU A 233 8.69 -8.00 -23.49
C LEU A 233 7.61 -8.83 -22.80
N LYS A 234 7.08 -9.85 -23.49
CA LYS A 234 6.11 -10.78 -22.91
C LYS A 234 6.70 -11.59 -21.76
N GLN A 235 7.92 -12.12 -21.93
CA GLN A 235 8.63 -12.82 -20.84
C GLN A 235 8.90 -11.90 -19.64
N LEU A 236 9.18 -10.62 -19.89
CA LEU A 236 9.35 -9.63 -18.84
C LEU A 236 8.03 -9.35 -18.11
N GLU A 237 6.93 -9.22 -18.84
CA GLU A 237 5.58 -9.09 -18.29
C GLU A 237 5.22 -10.30 -17.40
N ASP A 238 5.46 -11.51 -17.87
CA ASP A 238 5.20 -12.74 -17.12
C ASP A 238 6.01 -12.78 -15.82
N ARG A 239 7.29 -12.41 -15.87
CA ARG A 239 8.15 -12.31 -14.67
C ARG A 239 7.63 -11.28 -13.66
N VAL A 240 7.15 -10.13 -14.13
CA VAL A 240 6.56 -9.09 -13.27
C VAL A 240 5.26 -9.62 -12.64
N ARG A 241 4.39 -10.27 -13.42
CA ARG A 241 3.16 -10.92 -12.93
C ARG A 241 3.46 -11.96 -11.86
N THR A 242 4.43 -12.86 -12.09
CA THR A 242 4.84 -13.87 -11.11
C THR A 242 5.27 -13.23 -9.79
N LYS A 243 6.15 -12.23 -9.82
CA LYS A 243 6.62 -11.55 -8.60
C LYS A 243 5.49 -10.84 -7.83
N LEU A 244 4.55 -10.23 -8.54
CA LEU A 244 3.38 -9.60 -7.93
C LEU A 244 2.50 -10.63 -7.22
N VAL A 245 2.19 -11.75 -7.87
CA VAL A 245 1.41 -12.84 -7.30
C VAL A 245 2.12 -13.48 -6.10
N GLU A 246 3.43 -13.72 -6.20
CA GLU A 246 4.27 -14.19 -5.08
C GLU A 246 4.23 -13.23 -3.88
N SER A 247 4.12 -11.92 -4.14
CA SER A 247 3.98 -10.88 -3.13
C SER A 247 2.53 -10.69 -2.65
N GLY A 248 1.60 -11.56 -3.07
CA GLY A 248 0.19 -11.55 -2.65
C GLY A 248 -0.69 -10.51 -3.35
N PHE A 249 -0.26 -9.96 -4.48
CA PHE A 249 -1.10 -9.09 -5.30
C PHE A 249 -2.00 -9.93 -6.22
N TYR A 250 -3.24 -9.46 -6.38
CA TYR A 250 -4.15 -9.90 -7.41
C TYR A 250 -3.96 -9.08 -8.69
N ILE A 251 -3.90 -9.74 -9.83
CA ILE A 251 -3.77 -9.08 -11.14
C ILE A 251 -5.14 -8.88 -11.75
N VAL A 252 -5.53 -7.64 -11.98
CA VAL A 252 -6.83 -7.30 -12.58
C VAL A 252 -6.80 -7.63 -14.08
N GLU A 253 -7.67 -8.54 -14.50
CA GLU A 253 -7.79 -8.92 -15.90
C GLU A 253 -8.40 -7.80 -16.75
N LYS A 254 -7.97 -7.71 -18.02
CA LYS A 254 -8.46 -6.72 -18.98
C LYS A 254 -9.85 -7.14 -19.49
N THR A 255 -10.91 -6.86 -18.73
CA THR A 255 -12.30 -7.04 -19.19
C THR A 255 -12.71 -5.91 -20.12
N ALA A 256 -13.77 -6.11 -20.93
CA ALA A 256 -14.27 -5.08 -21.85
C ALA A 256 -14.68 -3.79 -21.12
N GLU A 257 -15.21 -3.90 -19.91
CA GLU A 257 -15.59 -2.74 -19.07
C GLU A 257 -14.34 -2.00 -18.55
N LEU A 258 -13.30 -2.73 -18.16
CA LEU A 258 -12.04 -2.18 -17.64
C LEU A 258 -11.07 -1.76 -18.73
N HIS A 259 -11.27 -2.19 -19.97
CA HIS A 259 -10.37 -1.93 -21.09
C HIS A 259 -10.09 -0.43 -21.26
N LYS A 260 -11.11 0.43 -21.12
CA LYS A 260 -10.92 1.89 -21.21
C LYS A 260 -9.94 2.43 -20.16
N LEU A 261 -9.96 1.86 -18.97
CA LEU A 261 -9.13 2.26 -17.84
C LEU A 261 -7.69 1.71 -17.96
N ILE A 262 -7.56 0.45 -18.39
CA ILE A 262 -6.31 -0.32 -18.33
C ILE A 262 -5.60 -0.35 -19.70
N SER A 263 -6.22 0.12 -20.79
CA SER A 263 -5.67 0.01 -22.16
C SER A 263 -4.27 0.62 -22.35
N LYS A 264 -3.92 1.63 -21.55
CA LYS A 264 -2.64 2.33 -21.67
C LYS A 264 -1.53 1.73 -20.78
N ILE A 265 -1.90 0.93 -19.79
CA ILE A 265 -0.97 0.26 -18.87
C ILE A 265 -0.85 -1.22 -19.19
N ASP A 266 0.24 -1.82 -18.73
CA ASP A 266 0.54 -3.21 -19.07
C ASP A 266 -0.11 -4.14 -18.03
N ILE A 267 0.07 -3.83 -16.74
CA ILE A 267 -0.47 -4.60 -15.61
C ILE A 267 -1.15 -3.65 -14.62
N LEU A 268 -2.31 -4.05 -14.10
CA LEU A 268 -2.93 -3.43 -12.93
C LEU A 268 -2.97 -4.46 -11.81
N ALA A 269 -2.22 -4.21 -10.74
CA ALA A 269 -2.13 -5.09 -9.58
C ALA A 269 -2.81 -4.47 -8.36
N VAL A 270 -3.42 -5.30 -7.52
CA VAL A 270 -4.17 -4.84 -6.35
C VAL A 270 -3.90 -5.77 -5.16
N LYS A 271 -3.70 -5.20 -3.97
CA LYS A 271 -3.54 -5.96 -2.73
C LYS A 271 -4.34 -5.32 -1.60
N LEU A 272 -5.08 -6.15 -0.86
CA LEU A 272 -5.74 -5.74 0.38
C LEU A 272 -4.80 -6.07 1.56
N ILE A 273 -4.42 -5.06 2.32
CA ILE A 273 -3.58 -5.17 3.51
C ILE A 273 -4.50 -4.99 4.73
N SER A 274 -5.06 -6.11 5.20
CA SER A 274 -5.97 -6.18 6.35
C SER A 274 -5.29 -6.69 7.64
N ASP A 275 -4.19 -7.44 7.51
CA ASP A 275 -3.66 -8.28 8.58
C ASP A 275 -2.69 -7.60 9.56
N TRP A 276 -2.41 -6.31 9.38
CA TRP A 276 -1.48 -5.61 10.28
C TRP A 276 -2.04 -5.35 11.69
N SER A 277 -3.33 -5.60 11.90
CA SER A 277 -3.99 -5.49 13.20
C SER A 277 -3.43 -6.47 14.26
N TYR A 278 -2.61 -7.46 13.88
CA TYR A 278 -2.13 -8.52 14.78
C TYR A 278 -1.32 -8.03 16.01
N LYS A 279 -0.84 -6.77 16.04
CA LYS A 279 -0.09 -6.23 17.19
C LYS A 279 -0.82 -5.19 18.05
N LYS A 280 -2.04 -4.76 17.75
CA LYS A 280 -2.77 -3.81 18.62
C LYS A 280 -4.27 -4.05 18.60
N LYS A 281 -4.79 -4.70 19.65
CA LYS A 281 -6.22 -4.80 20.02
C LYS A 281 -6.83 -3.43 20.40
N SER A 282 -6.61 -2.39 19.61
CA SER A 282 -7.25 -1.09 19.80
C SER A 282 -8.19 -0.84 18.62
N ASN A 283 -9.48 -0.74 18.95
CA ASN A 283 -10.64 -0.51 18.09
C ASN A 283 -10.33 0.37 16.85
N GLY A 284 -10.61 -0.16 15.65
CA GLY A 284 -10.64 0.60 14.40
C GLY A 284 -9.33 0.64 13.60
N SER A 285 -8.85 -0.51 13.11
CA SER A 285 -7.86 -0.49 12.02
C SER A 285 -8.57 -0.16 10.70
N ALA A 286 -8.07 0.84 9.98
CA ALA A 286 -8.43 1.02 8.58
C ALA A 286 -7.74 -0.07 7.76
N ASP A 287 -8.47 -0.68 6.83
CA ASP A 287 -7.91 -1.59 5.85
C ASP A 287 -7.26 -0.76 4.73
N LEU A 288 -6.10 -1.18 4.25
CA LEU A 288 -5.41 -0.50 3.16
C LEU A 288 -5.60 -1.29 1.86
N VAL A 289 -6.06 -0.64 0.81
CA VAL A 289 -6.12 -1.19 -0.55
C VAL A 289 -5.03 -0.52 -1.37
N LEU A 290 -4.01 -1.29 -1.71
CA LEU A 290 -2.90 -0.84 -2.53
C LEU A 290 -3.15 -1.23 -3.99
N ILE A 291 -3.19 -0.24 -4.87
CA ILE A 291 -3.38 -0.39 -6.33
C ILE A 291 -2.10 0.07 -7.02
N ILE A 292 -1.53 -0.78 -7.86
CA ILE A 292 -0.27 -0.54 -8.56
C ILE A 292 -0.52 -0.64 -10.07
N PRO A 293 -0.76 0.49 -10.77
CA PRO A 293 -0.70 0.52 -12.22
C PRO A 293 0.77 0.46 -12.65
N ILE A 294 1.11 -0.52 -13.49
CA ILE A 294 2.49 -0.79 -13.92
C ILE A 294 2.62 -0.57 -15.42
N LYS A 295 3.65 0.19 -15.79
CA LYS A 295 4.17 0.27 -17.15
C LYS A 295 5.50 -0.47 -17.25
N ILE A 296 5.65 -1.32 -18.24
CA ILE A 296 6.88 -2.07 -18.51
C ILE A 296 7.65 -1.29 -19.58
N CYS A 297 8.88 -0.90 -19.25
CA CYS A 297 9.76 -0.20 -20.17
C CYS A 297 10.31 -1.20 -21.20
N PRO A 298 10.05 -1.02 -22.51
CA PRO A 298 10.55 -1.89 -23.56
C PRO A 298 12.00 -1.58 -23.96
N LEU A 299 12.67 -0.65 -23.30
CA LEU A 299 13.99 -0.16 -23.72
C LEU A 299 15.13 -1.00 -23.12
N GLU A 300 16.15 -1.28 -23.94
CA GLU A 300 17.34 -2.04 -23.54
C GLU A 300 18.38 -1.24 -22.75
N GLY A 301 18.38 0.08 -22.87
CA GLY A 301 19.29 0.95 -22.11
C GLY A 301 18.86 1.16 -20.66
N SER A 302 19.69 1.91 -19.94
CA SER A 302 19.45 2.24 -18.52
C SER A 302 18.51 3.45 -18.39
N LEU A 303 17.68 3.46 -17.35
CA LEU A 303 16.87 4.63 -17.00
C LEU A 303 17.58 5.43 -15.91
N ILE A 304 17.67 6.74 -16.09
CA ILE A 304 18.30 7.67 -15.16
C ILE A 304 17.21 8.61 -14.64
N VAL A 305 16.91 8.50 -13.36
CA VAL A 305 15.83 9.27 -12.72
C VAL A 305 16.42 10.43 -11.92
N SER A 306 15.67 11.51 -11.88
CA SER A 306 15.88 12.69 -11.04
C SER A 306 14.52 13.12 -10.47
N GLN A 307 14.49 14.17 -9.67
CA GLN A 307 13.25 14.65 -9.07
C GLN A 307 12.21 15.07 -10.13
N ASP A 308 12.68 15.68 -11.22
CA ASP A 308 11.86 16.36 -12.24
C ASP A 308 11.80 15.63 -13.58
N LYS A 309 12.76 14.76 -13.90
CA LYS A 309 12.79 14.03 -15.18
C LYS A 309 13.22 12.56 -15.07
N ILE A 310 12.77 11.77 -16.04
CA ILE A 310 13.23 10.41 -16.31
C ILE A 310 13.94 10.41 -17.68
N GLU A 311 15.25 10.23 -17.67
CA GLU A 311 16.08 10.18 -18.87
C GLU A 311 16.43 8.74 -19.25
N TYR A 312 16.57 8.51 -20.54
CA TYR A 312 17.03 7.24 -21.08
C TYR A 312 18.49 7.32 -21.52
N SER A 313 19.32 6.45 -20.94
CA SER A 313 20.72 6.26 -21.35
C SER A 313 20.81 5.03 -22.26
N ALA A 314 20.75 5.30 -23.55
CA ALA A 314 20.90 4.31 -24.60
C ALA A 314 22.21 3.53 -24.53
N LEU A 315 22.19 2.28 -25.02
CA LEU A 315 23.39 1.44 -25.17
C LEU A 315 24.31 1.97 -26.27
N ASP A 316 23.73 2.52 -27.34
CA ASP A 316 24.46 3.20 -28.41
C ASP A 316 24.28 4.72 -28.32
N LYS A 317 25.34 5.49 -28.62
CA LYS A 317 25.31 6.96 -28.60
C LYS A 317 24.41 7.54 -29.68
N SER A 318 24.05 6.75 -30.69
CA SER A 318 23.29 7.16 -31.87
C SER A 318 21.77 7.14 -31.68
N SER A 319 21.28 6.92 -30.46
CA SER A 319 19.84 6.77 -30.19
C SER A 319 18.99 7.93 -30.69
N ASP A 320 17.88 7.55 -31.34
CA ASP A 320 16.91 8.48 -31.90
C ASP A 320 16.28 9.33 -30.77
N PHE A 321 16.01 10.59 -31.08
CA PHE A 321 15.43 11.56 -30.16
C PHE A 321 14.07 11.09 -29.60
N TYR A 322 13.30 10.34 -30.40
CA TYR A 322 12.02 9.77 -29.96
C TYR A 322 12.18 8.75 -28.83
N VAL A 323 13.20 7.89 -28.90
CA VAL A 323 13.47 6.88 -27.86
C VAL A 323 13.81 7.55 -26.53
N LYS A 324 14.55 8.67 -26.56
CA LYS A 324 14.88 9.46 -25.36
C LYS A 324 13.67 10.09 -24.68
N LYS A 325 12.60 10.36 -25.42
CA LYS A 325 11.34 10.93 -24.89
C LYS A 325 10.35 9.88 -24.40
N LEU A 326 10.54 8.62 -24.75
CA LEU A 326 9.60 7.55 -24.43
C LEU A 326 9.34 7.40 -22.91
N PRO A 327 10.34 7.47 -22.00
CA PRO A 327 10.08 7.36 -20.56
C PRO A 327 9.13 8.43 -20.03
N MET A 328 9.22 9.67 -20.53
CA MET A 328 8.30 10.74 -20.13
C MET A 328 6.87 10.49 -20.62
N SER A 329 6.70 9.83 -21.78
CA SER A 329 5.36 9.42 -22.22
C SER A 329 4.73 8.37 -21.28
N PHE A 330 5.55 7.52 -20.63
CA PHE A 330 5.06 6.58 -19.62
C PHE A 330 4.59 7.29 -18.35
N VAL A 331 5.27 8.37 -17.97
CA VAL A 331 4.85 9.24 -16.86
C VAL A 331 3.47 9.83 -17.14
N GLU A 332 3.27 10.45 -18.30
CA GLU A 332 1.97 11.01 -18.70
C GLU A 332 0.86 9.95 -18.74
N VAL A 333 1.17 8.75 -19.24
CA VAL A 333 0.24 7.62 -19.24
C VAL A 333 -0.14 7.22 -17.82
N LEU A 334 0.83 7.06 -16.92
CA LEU A 334 0.57 6.64 -15.55
C LEU A 334 -0.18 7.71 -14.74
N ASP A 335 0.15 9.00 -14.92
CA ASP A 335 -0.55 10.11 -14.28
C ASP A 335 -2.03 10.15 -14.70
N THR A 336 -2.30 10.04 -16.00
CA THR A 336 -3.67 10.01 -16.52
C THR A 336 -4.42 8.76 -16.09
N THR A 337 -3.73 7.62 -15.97
CA THR A 337 -4.32 6.38 -15.44
C THR A 337 -4.62 6.47 -13.95
N GLU A 338 -3.76 7.10 -13.14
CA GLU A 338 -4.01 7.31 -11.71
C GLU A 338 -5.31 8.11 -11.50
N GLU A 339 -5.46 9.24 -12.22
CA GLU A 339 -6.66 10.06 -12.16
C GLU A 339 -7.91 9.29 -12.63
N ALA A 340 -7.77 8.50 -13.70
CA ALA A 340 -8.86 7.66 -14.19
C ALA A 340 -9.26 6.58 -13.18
N ILE A 341 -8.31 5.94 -12.48
CA ILE A 341 -8.57 4.95 -11.43
C ILE A 341 -9.33 5.62 -10.28
N ARG A 342 -8.86 6.78 -9.79
CA ARG A 342 -9.54 7.55 -8.72
C ARG A 342 -10.97 7.92 -9.12
N THR A 343 -11.14 8.42 -10.34
CA THR A 343 -12.45 8.82 -10.87
C THR A 343 -13.38 7.61 -10.93
N ASN A 344 -12.93 6.49 -11.51
CA ASN A 344 -13.71 5.27 -11.64
C ASN A 344 -14.14 4.71 -10.27
N LEU A 345 -13.25 4.70 -9.28
CA LEU A 345 -13.57 4.28 -7.91
C LEU A 345 -14.61 5.21 -7.25
N SER A 346 -14.45 6.52 -7.44
CA SER A 346 -15.36 7.51 -6.85
C SER A 346 -16.77 7.46 -7.50
N GLU A 347 -16.85 7.21 -8.80
CA GLU A 347 -18.12 7.18 -9.53
C GLU A 347 -18.84 5.82 -9.43
N LYS A 348 -18.27 4.86 -8.69
CA LYS A 348 -18.74 3.46 -8.65
C LYS A 348 -18.73 2.81 -10.04
N GLY A 349 -17.70 3.08 -10.82
CA GLY A 349 -17.49 2.52 -12.15
C GLY A 349 -17.07 1.04 -12.14
N ALA A 350 -16.62 0.56 -13.30
CA ALA A 350 -16.25 -0.84 -13.52
C ALA A 350 -15.21 -1.38 -12.52
N LEU A 351 -14.21 -0.59 -12.14
CA LEU A 351 -13.19 -1.00 -11.17
C LEU A 351 -13.79 -1.14 -9.77
N PHE A 352 -14.65 -0.22 -9.35
CA PHE A 352 -15.37 -0.31 -8.06
C PHE A 352 -16.28 -1.55 -8.01
N LYS A 353 -16.97 -1.85 -9.11
CA LYS A 353 -17.78 -3.07 -9.24
C LYS A 353 -16.91 -4.32 -9.16
N PHE A 354 -15.79 -4.34 -9.87
CA PHE A 354 -14.79 -5.41 -9.80
C PHE A 354 -14.30 -5.64 -8.35
N PHE A 355 -13.98 -4.57 -7.61
CA PHE A 355 -13.62 -4.66 -6.20
C PHE A 355 -14.73 -5.29 -5.35
N ASN A 356 -15.98 -4.89 -5.55
CA ASN A 356 -17.12 -5.46 -4.82
C ASN A 356 -17.38 -6.94 -5.10
N GLU A 357 -17.08 -7.39 -6.31
CA GLU A 357 -17.28 -8.78 -6.73
C GLU A 357 -16.14 -9.69 -6.27
N ASN A 358 -14.91 -9.16 -6.20
CA ASN A 358 -13.72 -9.96 -5.96
C ASN A 358 -13.17 -9.84 -4.53
N VAL A 359 -13.47 -8.75 -3.82
CA VAL A 359 -13.07 -8.58 -2.43
C VAL A 359 -14.13 -9.17 -1.51
N THR A 360 -13.68 -10.00 -0.56
CA THR A 360 -14.55 -10.69 0.41
C THR A 360 -15.43 -9.76 1.22
N SER A 361 -14.98 -8.53 1.43
CA SER A 361 -15.72 -7.47 2.08
C SER A 361 -16.22 -6.49 1.03
N SER A 362 -17.54 -6.22 1.04
CA SER A 362 -18.12 -5.26 0.10
C SER A 362 -17.54 -3.87 0.36
N LEU A 363 -16.95 -3.32 -0.71
CA LEU A 363 -16.48 -1.95 -0.78
C LEU A 363 -17.71 -1.04 -0.87
N SER A 364 -18.03 -0.34 0.21
CA SER A 364 -19.06 0.70 0.21
C SER A 364 -18.44 2.09 0.20
N LEU A 365 -19.10 3.03 -0.45
CA LEU A 365 -18.63 4.41 -0.59
C LEU A 365 -19.50 5.30 0.28
N ALA A 366 -18.92 5.81 1.37
CA ALA A 366 -19.57 6.80 2.20
C ALA A 366 -19.71 8.10 1.39
N ARG A 367 -20.91 8.69 1.42
CA ARG A 367 -21.22 9.94 0.74
C ARG A 367 -21.68 10.97 1.76
N THR A 368 -21.27 12.22 1.54
CA THR A 368 -21.89 13.38 2.20
C THR A 368 -23.39 13.42 1.93
N PHE A 369 -24.12 14.22 2.70
CA PHE A 369 -25.52 14.57 2.40
C PHE A 369 -25.70 15.13 0.97
N THR A 370 -24.66 15.79 0.44
CA THR A 370 -24.65 16.30 -0.96
C THR A 370 -24.32 15.23 -2.01
N LYS A 371 -24.34 13.93 -1.66
CA LYS A 371 -23.97 12.77 -2.49
C LYS A 371 -22.53 12.78 -3.00
N LYS A 372 -21.67 13.66 -2.50
CA LYS A 372 -20.23 13.66 -2.81
C LYS A 372 -19.53 12.57 -2.02
N ASN A 373 -18.60 11.88 -2.65
CA ASN A 373 -17.84 10.78 -2.05
C ASN A 373 -16.90 11.30 -0.96
N LEU A 374 -16.82 10.58 0.15
CA LEU A 374 -15.95 10.89 1.29
C LEU A 374 -14.87 9.82 1.40
N TYR A 375 -15.18 8.67 1.99
CA TYR A 375 -14.26 7.57 2.23
C TYR A 375 -14.86 6.24 1.77
N PHE A 376 -13.97 5.28 1.53
CA PHE A 376 -14.35 3.90 1.27
C PHE A 376 -14.48 3.16 2.60
N HIS A 377 -15.33 2.14 2.62
CA HIS A 377 -15.46 1.17 3.69
C HIS A 377 -15.30 -0.22 3.12
N CYS A 378 -14.59 -1.08 3.83
CA CYS A 378 -14.52 -2.50 3.59
C CYS A 378 -15.32 -3.19 4.72
N GLY A 379 -16.58 -3.53 4.46
CA GLY A 379 -17.50 -3.97 5.53
C GLY A 379 -17.68 -2.89 6.60
N ASN A 380 -17.30 -3.19 7.84
CA ASN A 380 -17.40 -2.27 8.99
C ASN A 380 -16.15 -1.38 9.16
N ASN A 381 -15.07 -1.68 8.46
CA ASN A 381 -13.82 -0.94 8.56
C ASN A 381 -13.80 0.17 7.51
N GLN A 382 -13.13 1.28 7.84
CA GLN A 382 -12.77 2.25 6.81
C GLN A 382 -11.67 1.64 5.93
N CYS A 383 -11.76 1.89 4.63
CA CYS A 383 -10.76 1.49 3.67
C CYS A 383 -10.05 2.74 3.14
N GLU A 384 -8.72 2.74 3.15
CA GLU A 384 -7.93 3.74 2.45
C GLU A 384 -7.35 3.16 1.17
N ILE A 385 -7.55 3.86 0.06
CA ILE A 385 -7.09 3.43 -1.25
C ILE A 385 -5.83 4.20 -1.60
N LEU A 386 -4.75 3.45 -1.80
CA LEU A 386 -3.42 3.92 -2.15
C LEU A 386 -3.17 3.53 -3.60
N ILE A 387 -2.68 4.47 -4.41
CA ILE A 387 -2.36 4.22 -5.81
C ILE A 387 -0.89 4.58 -6.03
N GLU A 388 -0.07 3.58 -6.31
CA GLU A 388 1.38 3.72 -6.50
C GLU A 388 1.74 3.35 -7.93
N PRO A 389 1.84 4.33 -8.86
CA PRO A 389 2.25 4.05 -10.22
C PRO A 389 3.73 3.65 -10.29
N VAL A 390 4.02 2.60 -11.07
CA VAL A 390 5.37 2.03 -11.16
C VAL A 390 5.77 1.84 -12.62
N ILE A 391 6.98 2.26 -12.96
CA ILE A 391 7.66 1.87 -14.18
C ILE A 391 8.62 0.75 -13.84
N THR A 392 8.48 -0.39 -14.51
CA THR A 392 9.42 -1.52 -14.36
C THR A 392 10.38 -1.58 -15.54
N SER A 393 11.65 -1.86 -15.28
CA SER A 393 12.67 -2.03 -16.30
C SER A 393 13.46 -3.32 -16.09
N GLN A 394 13.85 -3.98 -17.18
CA GLN A 394 14.79 -5.10 -17.11
C GLN A 394 16.21 -4.63 -16.80
N ASN A 395 16.55 -3.41 -17.21
CA ASN A 395 17.90 -2.87 -17.18
C ASN A 395 18.14 -2.02 -15.94
N MET A 396 19.39 -1.59 -15.78
CA MET A 396 19.79 -0.78 -14.63
C MET A 396 18.97 0.51 -14.58
N VAL A 397 18.47 0.81 -13.38
CA VAL A 397 17.83 2.08 -13.06
C VAL A 397 18.78 2.83 -12.12
N GLY A 398 19.19 4.01 -12.53
CA GLY A 398 20.03 4.93 -11.75
C GLY A 398 19.22 6.10 -11.22
N PHE A 399 19.67 6.67 -10.10
CA PHE A 399 19.15 7.90 -9.54
C PHE A 399 20.28 8.92 -9.42
N THR A 400 20.07 10.13 -9.96
CA THR A 400 21.15 11.12 -10.13
C THR A 400 21.45 11.92 -8.87
N GLU A 401 20.45 12.12 -8.03
CA GLU A 401 20.54 13.08 -6.94
C GLU A 401 21.08 12.46 -5.67
N LYS A 402 20.78 11.17 -5.47
CA LYS A 402 21.09 10.45 -4.24
C LYS A 402 21.27 8.95 -4.53
N ILE A 403 21.97 8.25 -3.64
CA ILE A 403 21.95 6.79 -3.63
C ILE A 403 20.69 6.37 -2.88
N LEU A 404 19.70 5.92 -3.63
CA LEU A 404 18.43 5.44 -3.12
C LEU A 404 18.23 3.98 -3.54
N PRO A 405 17.58 3.15 -2.72
CA PRO A 405 17.26 1.77 -3.10
C PRO A 405 16.33 1.73 -4.32
N PHE A 406 15.39 2.68 -4.42
CA PHE A 406 14.42 2.74 -5.51
C PHE A 406 14.41 4.14 -6.10
N ALA A 407 14.62 4.24 -7.41
CA ALA A 407 14.55 5.51 -8.09
C ALA A 407 13.12 6.06 -8.06
N TYR A 408 12.98 7.35 -7.73
CA TYR A 408 11.68 7.97 -7.49
C TYR A 408 11.61 9.35 -8.17
N HIS A 409 10.64 9.48 -9.07
CA HIS A 409 10.29 10.74 -9.72
C HIS A 409 9.20 11.44 -8.90
N LYS A 410 9.59 12.52 -8.21
CA LYS A 410 8.77 13.11 -7.14
C LYS A 410 7.55 13.85 -7.68
N ASP A 411 7.70 14.53 -8.82
CA ASP A 411 6.66 15.42 -9.34
C ASP A 411 5.40 14.63 -9.77
N SER A 412 5.59 13.40 -10.26
CA SER A 412 4.49 12.49 -10.64
C SER A 412 4.26 11.34 -9.64
N ASN A 413 5.02 11.26 -8.54
CA ASN A 413 4.95 10.15 -7.57
C ASN A 413 5.10 8.76 -8.24
N ILE A 414 6.08 8.62 -9.12
CA ILE A 414 6.33 7.37 -9.86
C ILE A 414 7.64 6.75 -9.39
N HIS A 415 7.59 5.47 -9.02
CA HIS A 415 8.79 4.67 -8.80
C HIS A 415 9.24 4.02 -10.10
N VAL A 416 10.55 4.04 -10.33
CA VAL A 416 11.18 3.30 -11.43
C VAL A 416 12.01 2.18 -10.82
N VAL A 417 11.61 0.94 -11.06
CA VAL A 417 12.10 -0.23 -10.33
C VAL A 417 12.63 -1.28 -11.30
N GLN A 418 13.76 -1.89 -10.98
CA GLN A 418 14.25 -3.03 -11.75
C GLN A 418 13.42 -4.26 -11.44
N VAL A 419 13.11 -5.09 -12.43
CA VAL A 419 12.30 -6.31 -12.21
C VAL A 419 12.91 -7.24 -11.15
N ARG A 420 14.25 -7.25 -11.00
CA ARG A 420 14.92 -8.01 -9.95
C ARG A 420 14.59 -7.50 -8.53
N GLU A 421 14.53 -6.18 -8.36
CA GLU A 421 14.28 -5.47 -7.10
C GLU A 421 12.78 -5.31 -6.80
N LEU A 422 11.89 -5.66 -7.73
CA LEU A 422 10.45 -5.47 -7.59
C LEU A 422 9.89 -6.08 -6.30
N SER A 423 10.33 -7.28 -5.90
CA SER A 423 9.83 -7.92 -4.66
C SER A 423 10.19 -7.11 -3.41
N GLU A 424 11.44 -6.63 -3.30
CA GLU A 424 11.89 -5.79 -2.18
C GLU A 424 11.17 -4.43 -2.17
N PHE A 425 10.89 -3.89 -3.35
CA PHE A 425 10.09 -2.68 -3.49
C PHE A 425 8.64 -2.87 -3.01
N LEU A 426 8.00 -3.99 -3.38
CA LEU A 426 6.63 -4.31 -2.96
C LEU A 426 6.54 -4.47 -1.42
N ASP A 427 7.53 -5.08 -0.79
CA ASP A 427 7.62 -5.16 0.68
C ASP A 427 7.83 -3.79 1.32
N TYR A 428 8.66 -2.94 0.69
CA TYR A 428 8.89 -1.56 1.14
C TYR A 428 7.61 -0.72 1.10
N ILE A 429 6.87 -0.70 0.00
CA ILE A 429 5.65 0.12 -0.12
C ILE A 429 4.57 -0.34 0.85
N GLU A 430 4.42 -1.65 1.06
CA GLU A 430 3.50 -2.18 2.05
C GLU A 430 3.90 -1.69 3.44
N THR A 431 5.16 -1.89 3.83
CA THR A 431 5.70 -1.46 5.13
C THR A 431 5.63 0.05 5.33
N LYS A 432 5.90 0.84 4.28
CA LYS A 432 5.79 2.31 4.27
C LYS A 432 4.38 2.74 4.65
N TYR A 433 3.37 2.27 3.92
CA TYR A 433 2.00 2.76 4.11
C TYR A 433 1.37 2.28 5.39
N VAL A 434 1.68 1.05 5.76
CA VAL A 434 1.54 0.52 7.10
C VAL A 434 2.12 1.56 8.09
N LEU A 435 3.42 1.75 8.17
CA LEU A 435 4.03 2.61 9.19
C LEU A 435 3.46 4.03 9.22
N LEU A 436 3.26 4.66 8.05
CA LEU A 436 2.62 5.97 7.95
C LEU A 436 1.23 5.96 8.61
N GLU A 437 0.35 5.05 8.24
CA GLU A 437 -1.01 4.97 8.78
C GLU A 437 -1.07 4.64 10.27
N SER A 438 -0.12 3.86 10.81
CA SER A 438 -0.11 3.63 12.26
C SER A 438 0.23 4.86 13.08
N LYS A 439 0.95 5.83 12.50
CA LYS A 439 1.47 6.99 13.22
C LYS A 439 0.63 8.23 12.97
N THR A 440 0.10 8.38 11.76
CA THR A 440 -0.94 9.39 11.47
C THR A 440 -2.21 9.13 12.27
N LYS A 441 -2.43 7.95 12.88
CA LYS A 441 -3.61 7.63 13.72
C LYS A 441 -3.98 8.62 14.84
N LYS A 442 -3.07 9.45 15.34
CA LYS A 442 -3.48 10.56 16.24
C LYS A 442 -4.40 11.58 15.54
N ASN A 443 -4.22 11.70 14.22
CA ASN A 443 -5.01 12.45 13.25
C ASN A 443 -5.58 11.52 12.17
N SER A 444 -5.97 10.26 12.49
CA SER A 444 -6.56 9.43 11.44
C SER A 444 -7.73 10.21 10.85
N LEU A 445 -7.83 10.22 9.53
CA LEU A 445 -8.89 10.92 8.82
C LEU A 445 -10.28 10.51 9.37
N GLN A 446 -10.39 9.30 9.91
CA GLN A 446 -11.54 8.81 10.68
C GLN A 446 -11.79 9.59 11.98
N LYS A 447 -10.76 9.80 12.80
CA LYS A 447 -10.88 10.60 14.03
C LYS A 447 -11.15 12.05 13.66
N PHE A 448 -10.46 12.59 12.66
CA PHE A 448 -10.76 13.93 12.16
C PHE A 448 -12.18 14.04 11.62
N HIS A 449 -12.70 13.07 10.86
CA HIS A 449 -14.05 13.12 10.31
C HIS A 449 -15.13 12.79 11.33
N SER A 450 -14.89 11.88 12.26
CA SER A 450 -15.81 11.64 13.38
C SER A 450 -15.82 12.84 14.32
N GLU A 451 -14.68 13.49 14.56
CA GLU A 451 -14.60 14.68 15.39
C GLU A 451 -15.13 15.92 14.67
N ALA A 452 -14.80 16.12 13.40
CA ALA A 452 -15.31 17.19 12.55
C ALA A 452 -16.79 16.98 12.26
N GLY A 453 -17.22 15.75 12.01
CA GLY A 453 -18.61 15.34 11.84
C GLY A 453 -19.40 15.47 13.14
N ASN A 454 -18.84 15.12 14.30
CA ASN A 454 -19.45 15.35 15.60
C ASN A 454 -19.47 16.85 15.94
N LYS A 455 -18.42 17.61 15.63
CA LYS A 455 -18.39 19.08 15.75
C LYS A 455 -19.42 19.72 14.83
N LEU A 456 -19.55 19.23 13.60
CA LEU A 456 -20.51 19.68 12.60
C LEU A 456 -21.93 19.31 13.02
N ASN A 457 -22.19 18.10 13.49
CA ASN A 457 -23.47 17.68 14.05
C ASN A 457 -23.80 18.47 15.33
N LYS A 458 -22.82 18.75 16.19
CA LYS A 458 -23.00 19.60 17.38
C LYS A 458 -23.36 21.02 16.96
N ARG A 459 -22.65 21.60 15.98
CA ARG A 459 -22.97 22.91 15.39
C ARG A 459 -24.34 22.90 14.70
N LEU A 460 -24.66 21.87 13.91
CA LEU A 460 -25.95 21.72 13.25
C LEU A 460 -27.08 21.57 14.26
N LYS A 461 -26.91 20.79 15.34
CA LYS A 461 -27.90 20.72 16.42
C LYS A 461 -28.16 22.07 17.06
N ILE A 462 -27.14 22.92 17.15
CA ILE A 462 -27.30 24.32 17.61
C ILE A 462 -27.99 25.17 16.52
N ILE A 463 -27.65 25.00 15.24
CA ILE A 463 -28.15 25.82 14.10
C ILE A 463 -29.58 25.45 13.67
N ILE A 464 -29.95 24.17 13.70
CA ILE A 464 -31.25 23.64 13.27
C ILE A 464 -32.42 24.40 13.91
N PRO A 465 -32.47 24.65 15.23
CA PRO A 465 -33.55 25.43 15.82
C PRO A 465 -33.58 26.88 15.32
N PHE A 466 -32.44 27.49 15.00
CA PHE A 466 -32.43 28.82 14.40
C PHE A 466 -32.94 28.79 12.96
N MET A 467 -32.56 27.79 12.16
CA MET A 467 -33.05 27.61 10.79
C MET A 467 -34.56 27.36 10.75
N THR A 468 -35.11 26.60 11.71
CA THR A 468 -36.56 26.39 11.80
C THR A 468 -37.29 27.65 12.24
N ILE A 469 -36.76 28.40 13.21
CA ILE A 469 -37.28 29.72 13.61
C ILE A 469 -37.26 30.66 12.40
N ASP A 470 -36.17 30.71 11.63
CA ASP A 470 -36.04 31.53 10.43
C ASP A 470 -37.06 31.17 9.37
N PHE A 471 -37.30 29.89 9.14
CA PHE A 471 -38.33 29.44 8.20
C PHE A 471 -39.74 29.84 8.64
N VAL A 472 -40.04 29.75 9.94
CA VAL A 472 -41.31 30.19 10.50
C VAL A 472 -41.46 31.72 10.38
N TYR A 473 -40.42 32.48 10.70
CA TYR A 473 -40.41 33.94 10.54
C TYR A 473 -40.56 34.35 9.08
N LEU A 474 -39.90 33.64 8.16
CA LEU A 474 -40.05 33.87 6.73
C LEU A 474 -41.48 33.61 6.27
N ALA A 475 -42.12 32.53 6.75
CA ALA A 475 -43.52 32.24 6.46
C ALA A 475 -44.47 33.31 7.01
N ILE A 476 -44.27 33.75 8.25
CA ILE A 476 -45.03 34.85 8.86
C ILE A 476 -44.81 36.15 8.07
N PHE A 477 -43.58 36.44 7.67
CA PHE A 477 -43.23 37.61 6.88
C PHE A 477 -43.93 37.60 5.51
N ILE A 478 -43.90 36.46 4.81
CA ILE A 478 -44.63 36.29 3.53
C ILE A 478 -46.13 36.50 3.74
N PHE A 479 -46.70 35.97 4.83
CA PHE A 479 -48.11 36.14 5.18
C PHE A 479 -48.47 37.60 5.53
N GLN A 480 -47.61 38.30 6.27
CA GLN A 480 -47.79 39.71 6.62
C GLN A 480 -47.57 40.64 5.42
N ALA A 481 -46.60 40.35 4.55
CA ALA A 481 -46.41 41.08 3.31
C ALA A 481 -47.64 40.97 2.38
N TYR A 482 -48.33 39.83 2.42
CA TYR A 482 -49.62 39.65 1.76
C TYR A 482 -50.74 40.49 2.43
N SER A 483 -50.71 40.60 3.76
CA SER A 483 -51.65 41.41 4.55
C SER A 483 -51.16 42.86 4.71
N LEU A 484 -51.23 43.65 3.63
CA LEU A 484 -51.07 45.11 3.47
C LEU A 484 -51.13 46.04 4.73
N LEU A 485 -50.25 45.88 5.73
CA LEU A 485 -50.15 46.78 6.90
C LEU A 485 -48.80 47.53 6.89
N GLY A 486 -48.79 48.65 6.16
CA GLY A 486 -47.58 49.37 5.72
C GLY A 486 -46.66 50.00 6.79
N VAL A 487 -46.89 49.81 8.09
CA VAL A 487 -46.11 50.49 9.15
C VAL A 487 -45.21 49.53 9.95
N LEU A 488 -45.50 48.22 10.00
CA LEU A 488 -44.62 47.21 10.63
C LEU A 488 -43.52 46.68 9.69
N ASN A 489 -43.54 47.08 8.42
CA ASN A 489 -42.65 46.52 7.40
C ASN A 489 -41.17 46.83 7.63
N MET A 490 -40.79 48.02 8.10
CA MET A 490 -39.37 48.39 8.16
C MET A 490 -38.58 47.61 9.23
N ALA A 491 -39.14 47.39 10.42
CA ALA A 491 -38.48 46.62 11.48
C ALA A 491 -38.36 45.14 11.09
N ASN A 492 -39.41 44.57 10.48
CA ASN A 492 -39.42 43.19 10.01
C ASN A 492 -38.42 42.96 8.88
N ILE A 493 -38.25 43.93 7.96
CA ILE A 493 -37.22 43.87 6.92
C ILE A 493 -35.81 43.85 7.54
N GLY A 494 -35.55 44.70 8.55
CA GLY A 494 -34.27 44.71 9.26
C GLY A 494 -33.94 43.39 9.94
N LEU A 495 -34.92 42.80 10.64
CA LEU A 495 -34.76 41.49 11.28
C LEU A 495 -34.55 40.37 10.24
N ALA A 496 -35.32 40.36 9.16
CA ALA A 496 -35.17 39.38 8.08
C ALA A 496 -33.78 39.46 7.42
N LEU A 497 -33.24 40.66 7.22
CA LEU A 497 -31.87 40.84 6.73
C LEU A 497 -30.83 40.32 7.71
N LEU A 498 -30.98 40.57 9.01
CA LEU A 498 -30.05 40.08 10.03
C LEU A 498 -30.06 38.55 10.12
N MET A 499 -31.25 37.93 10.10
CA MET A 499 -31.36 36.47 10.07
C MET A 499 -30.81 35.89 8.76
N GLY A 500 -31.04 36.55 7.62
CA GLY A 500 -30.45 36.17 6.34
C GLY A 500 -28.91 36.21 6.35
N ILE A 501 -28.31 37.24 6.95
CA ILE A 501 -26.85 37.35 7.13
C ILE A 501 -26.34 36.24 8.04
N LEU A 502 -27.01 35.98 9.17
CA LEU A 502 -26.62 34.95 10.12
C LEU A 502 -26.70 33.54 9.49
N SER A 503 -27.80 33.23 8.81
CA SER A 503 -27.98 31.99 8.05
C SER A 503 -26.93 31.84 6.94
N GLY A 504 -26.65 32.93 6.20
CA GLY A 504 -25.59 32.97 5.20
C GLY A 504 -24.20 32.68 5.77
N PHE A 505 -23.85 33.27 6.92
CA PHE A 505 -22.60 32.99 7.62
C PHE A 505 -22.46 31.50 7.99
N PHE A 506 -23.52 30.90 8.54
CA PHE A 506 -23.51 29.46 8.88
C PHE A 506 -23.39 28.57 7.64
N MET A 507 -24.09 28.91 6.54
CA MET A 507 -23.98 28.18 5.28
C MET A 507 -22.57 28.29 4.66
N LEU A 508 -21.92 29.45 4.77
CA LEU A 508 -20.53 29.64 4.33
C LEU A 508 -19.54 28.87 5.21
N ALA A 509 -19.72 28.87 6.53
CA ALA A 509 -18.88 28.08 7.45
C ALA A 509 -19.03 26.57 7.19
N TYR A 510 -20.25 26.11 6.94
CA TYR A 510 -20.54 24.72 6.56
C TYR A 510 -19.92 24.34 5.22
N SER A 511 -20.07 25.19 4.20
CA SER A 511 -19.51 24.92 2.86
C SER A 511 -17.98 24.94 2.86
N LYS A 512 -17.35 25.84 3.63
CA LYS A 512 -15.90 25.87 3.84
C LYS A 512 -15.39 24.58 4.45
N ASN A 513 -15.97 24.13 5.56
CA ASN A 513 -15.57 22.89 6.23
C ASN A 513 -15.73 21.66 5.32
N ILE A 514 -16.84 21.58 4.55
CA ILE A 514 -17.03 20.48 3.58
C ILE A 514 -16.02 20.57 2.44
N SER A 515 -15.69 21.77 1.98
CA SER A 515 -14.70 21.96 0.93
C SER A 515 -13.30 21.55 1.39
N GLU A 516 -12.93 21.84 2.63
CA GLU A 516 -11.66 21.42 3.24
C GLU A 516 -11.59 19.90 3.32
N ILE A 517 -12.61 19.25 3.88
CA ILE A 517 -12.71 17.79 3.93
C ILE A 517 -12.63 17.19 2.51
N LYS A 518 -13.39 17.76 1.56
CA LYS A 518 -13.40 17.29 0.17
C LYS A 518 -12.01 17.42 -0.46
N CYS A 519 -11.33 18.54 -0.24
CA CYS A 519 -10.00 18.78 -0.77
C CYS A 519 -9.05 17.72 -0.23
N GLU A 520 -9.01 17.50 1.08
CA GLU A 520 -8.16 16.51 1.73
C GLU A 520 -8.38 15.07 1.23
N PHE A 521 -9.64 14.66 1.02
CA PHE A 521 -10.00 13.35 0.47
C PHE A 521 -9.66 13.18 -1.01
N SER A 522 -9.83 14.24 -1.80
CA SER A 522 -9.58 14.20 -3.24
C SER A 522 -8.09 14.34 -3.56
N THR A 523 -7.31 14.93 -2.65
CA THR A 523 -5.87 15.08 -2.78
C THR A 523 -5.20 13.70 -2.68
N PRO A 524 -4.45 13.29 -3.71
CA PRO A 524 -3.63 12.07 -3.68
C PRO A 524 -2.75 12.03 -2.45
N TYR A 525 -2.50 10.83 -1.91
CA TYR A 525 -1.77 10.66 -0.66
C TYR A 525 -0.41 11.37 -0.66
N HIS A 526 0.35 11.25 -1.75
CA HIS A 526 1.66 11.89 -1.92
C HIS A 526 1.61 13.42 -2.01
N LYS A 527 0.45 14.02 -2.32
CA LYS A 527 0.24 15.48 -2.35
C LYS A 527 -0.29 16.02 -1.02
N ARG A 528 -0.63 15.15 -0.06
CA ARG A 528 -1.04 15.58 1.28
C ARG A 528 0.19 16.12 2.01
N ASP A 529 0.00 17.23 2.72
CA ASP A 529 1.02 17.72 3.65
C ASP A 529 1.05 16.79 4.87
N LEU A 530 1.83 15.73 4.76
CA LEU A 530 2.09 14.81 5.85
C LEU A 530 2.99 15.54 6.85
N HIS A 531 2.38 16.18 7.84
CA HIS A 531 3.08 16.72 9.00
C HIS A 531 3.66 15.56 9.84
N LEU A 532 4.78 15.02 9.38
CA LEU A 532 5.58 14.03 10.09
C LEU A 532 6.45 14.78 11.10
N ASP A 533 6.01 14.80 12.35
CA ASP A 533 6.84 15.30 13.45
C ASP A 533 8.05 14.38 13.70
N GLU A 534 9.06 14.90 14.39
CA GLU A 534 10.30 14.16 14.69
C GLU A 534 10.01 12.86 15.46
N ALA A 535 8.97 12.87 16.31
CA ALA A 535 8.53 11.69 17.04
C ALA A 535 7.97 10.60 16.10
N SER A 536 7.15 10.97 15.11
CA SER A 536 6.61 10.03 14.12
C SER A 536 7.72 9.46 13.27
N LEU A 537 8.66 10.29 12.79
CA LEU A 537 9.80 9.83 12.01
C LEU A 537 10.68 8.87 12.81
N LYS A 538 10.92 9.15 14.10
CA LYS A 538 11.67 8.24 14.98
C LYS A 538 10.99 6.89 15.13
N LEU A 539 9.67 6.86 15.29
CA LEU A 539 8.89 5.64 15.42
C LEU A 539 8.80 4.86 14.10
N ILE A 540 8.76 5.54 12.96
CA ILE A 540 8.81 4.90 11.63
C ILE A 540 10.19 4.28 11.41
N ASN A 541 11.25 4.96 11.83
CA ASN A 541 12.63 4.47 11.76
C ASN A 541 12.88 3.19 12.59
N GLU A 542 12.04 2.88 13.58
CA GLU A 542 12.09 1.58 14.28
C GLU A 542 11.59 0.41 13.40
N GLY A 543 10.77 0.69 12.39
CA GLY A 543 10.17 -0.30 11.50
C GLY A 543 10.81 -0.40 10.11
N LEU A 544 11.66 0.56 9.73
CA LEU A 544 12.38 0.58 8.45
C LEU A 544 13.89 0.47 8.68
N SER A 545 14.60 -0.13 7.73
CA SER A 545 16.06 -0.03 7.71
C SER A 545 16.49 1.41 7.42
N SER A 546 17.71 1.80 7.83
CA SER A 546 18.23 3.16 7.56
C SER A 546 18.16 3.52 6.06
N ILE A 547 18.50 2.58 5.18
CA ILE A 547 18.43 2.78 3.72
C ILE A 547 16.99 3.05 3.24
N LEU A 548 16.00 2.32 3.77
CA LEU A 548 14.59 2.53 3.43
C LEU A 548 14.01 3.78 4.11
N MET A 549 14.53 4.17 5.27
CA MET A 549 14.16 5.42 5.93
C MET A 549 14.65 6.62 5.14
N GLU A 550 15.84 6.53 4.53
CA GLU A 550 16.34 7.53 3.60
C GLU A 550 15.47 7.65 2.35
N GLN A 551 15.00 6.52 1.80
CA GLN A 551 14.02 6.49 0.71
C GLN A 551 12.74 7.22 1.09
N LEU A 552 12.12 6.83 2.21
CA LEU A 552 10.88 7.43 2.69
C LEU A 552 11.01 8.93 2.91
N SER A 553 12.12 9.35 3.51
CA SER A 553 12.36 10.76 3.80
C SER A 553 12.55 11.57 2.51
N TYR A 554 13.20 11.00 1.50
CA TYR A 554 13.30 11.64 0.19
C TYR A 554 11.93 11.75 -0.50
N GLU A 555 11.10 10.71 -0.43
CA GLU A 555 9.75 10.74 -0.99
C GLU A 555 8.87 11.83 -0.36
N CYS A 556 8.85 11.91 0.97
CA CYS A 556 8.03 12.89 1.69
C CYS A 556 8.59 14.32 1.60
N LEU A 557 9.89 14.50 1.79
CA LEU A 557 10.49 15.82 1.98
C LEU A 557 11.15 16.34 0.69
N GLY A 558 11.64 15.44 -0.17
CA GLY A 558 12.44 15.78 -1.36
C GLY A 558 13.88 16.13 -1.02
N LYS A 559 14.59 16.68 -2.01
CA LYS A 559 16.03 16.95 -1.95
C LYS A 559 16.45 17.94 -0.85
N ASN A 560 15.63 18.95 -0.52
CA ASN A 560 16.11 20.10 0.24
C ASN A 560 15.86 20.04 1.76
N SER A 561 15.02 19.12 2.25
CA SER A 561 14.44 19.22 3.61
C SER A 561 14.71 18.01 4.51
N GLY A 562 15.02 16.83 3.98
CA GLY A 562 15.11 15.60 4.80
C GLY A 562 16.37 15.45 5.66
N PHE A 563 17.51 15.99 5.22
CA PHE A 563 18.81 15.55 5.75
C PHE A 563 19.08 15.94 7.19
N LYS A 564 18.70 17.15 7.61
CA LYS A 564 19.00 17.60 8.98
C LYS A 564 18.24 16.81 10.04
N ILE A 565 17.05 16.30 9.72
CA ILE A 565 16.24 15.52 10.67
C ILE A 565 16.75 14.08 10.71
N ILE A 566 16.98 13.46 9.55
CA ILE A 566 17.52 12.09 9.49
C ILE A 566 18.90 12.03 10.14
N GLU A 567 19.80 12.96 9.82
CA GLU A 567 21.15 13.00 10.40
C GLU A 567 21.09 13.17 11.92
N LYS A 568 20.15 13.97 12.45
CA LYS A 568 19.90 14.08 13.89
C LYS A 568 19.42 12.75 14.48
N VAL A 569 18.46 12.09 13.84
CA VAL A 569 17.91 10.81 14.30
C VAL A 569 18.98 9.71 14.26
N GLU A 570 19.78 9.63 13.20
CA GLU A 570 20.88 8.67 13.06
C GLU A 570 22.01 8.94 14.06
N LYS A 571 22.37 10.21 14.27
CA LYS A 571 23.34 10.61 15.28
C LYS A 571 22.85 10.26 16.68
N GLN A 572 21.57 10.49 16.98
CA GLN A 572 20.97 10.14 18.25
C GLN A 572 20.92 8.62 18.45
N ASN A 573 20.55 7.85 17.42
CA ASN A 573 20.55 6.38 17.48
C ASN A 573 21.96 5.83 17.66
N SER A 574 22.95 6.40 16.98
CA SER A 574 24.36 6.03 17.13
C SER A 574 24.84 6.31 18.56
N GLN A 575 24.52 7.49 19.11
CA GLN A 575 24.84 7.85 20.50
C GLN A 575 24.16 6.93 21.51
N ASN A 576 22.89 6.60 21.32
CA ASN A 576 22.15 5.68 22.19
C ASN A 576 22.76 4.28 22.15
N SER A 577 23.15 3.78 20.98
CA SER A 577 23.80 2.47 20.85
C SER A 577 25.15 2.42 21.56
N LEU A 578 25.92 3.53 21.53
CA LEU A 578 27.20 3.64 22.24
C LEU A 578 26.99 3.71 23.76
N GLN A 579 25.98 4.45 24.21
CA GLN A 579 25.61 4.51 25.64
C GLN A 579 25.14 3.15 26.16
N GLU A 580 24.33 2.42 25.38
CA GLU A 580 23.86 1.09 25.76
C GLU A 580 25.02 0.08 25.83
N LYS A 581 25.96 0.13 24.88
CA LYS A 581 27.19 -0.66 24.94
C LYS A 581 28.07 -0.30 26.14
N ALA A 582 28.17 0.99 26.48
CA ALA A 582 28.92 1.44 27.66
C ALA A 582 28.26 1.01 28.98
N LEU A 583 26.93 1.03 29.05
CA LEU A 583 26.17 0.53 30.21
C LEU A 583 26.32 -0.98 30.37
N LYS A 584 26.20 -1.77 29.30
CA LYS A 584 26.43 -3.22 29.33
C LYS A 584 27.85 -3.56 29.79
N LYS A 585 28.85 -2.80 29.35
CA LYS A 585 30.24 -2.97 29.82
C LYS A 585 30.38 -2.70 31.32
N LYS A 586 29.75 -1.64 31.85
CA LYS A 586 29.76 -1.34 33.29
C LYS A 586 29.04 -2.40 34.13
N VAL A 587 27.91 -2.93 33.65
CA VAL A 587 27.18 -4.00 34.37
C VAL A 587 28.03 -5.26 34.47
N ASN A 588 28.66 -5.70 33.37
CA ASN A 588 29.55 -6.86 33.38
C ASN A 588 30.79 -6.65 34.26
N GLU A 589 31.34 -5.44 34.32
CA GLU A 589 32.45 -5.13 35.24
C GLU A 589 31.99 -5.20 36.71
N THR A 590 30.74 -4.87 37.02
CA THR A 590 30.23 -4.90 38.40
C THR A 590 29.91 -6.31 38.87
N GLU A 591 29.38 -7.17 37.99
CA GLU A 591 29.15 -8.60 38.29
C GLU A 591 30.47 -9.37 38.51
N LEU A 592 31.54 -8.99 37.80
CA LEU A 592 32.88 -9.56 37.99
C LEU A 592 33.48 -9.27 39.37
N PHE A 593 33.04 -8.21 40.06
CA PHE A 593 33.48 -7.90 41.43
C PHE A 593 32.61 -8.51 42.53
N GLU A 594 31.44 -9.05 42.22
CA GLU A 594 30.62 -9.78 43.20
C GLU A 594 31.01 -11.27 43.28
N GLU A 595 31.43 -11.91 42.19
CA GLU A 595 31.95 -13.29 42.25
C GLU A 595 33.31 -13.41 42.96
N GLU A 596 34.16 -12.38 42.94
CA GLU A 596 35.43 -12.40 43.69
C GLU A 596 35.26 -12.26 45.21
N LYS A 597 34.07 -11.87 45.69
CA LYS A 597 33.83 -11.72 47.14
C LYS A 597 33.33 -13.00 47.81
N ASP A 598 32.81 -13.96 47.06
CA ASP A 598 32.30 -15.23 47.58
C ASP A 598 33.30 -16.40 47.48
N ILE A 599 34.50 -16.19 46.91
CA ILE A 599 35.54 -17.24 46.82
C ILE A 599 36.49 -17.25 48.04
N HIS A 600 36.38 -16.29 48.97
CA HIS A 600 37.25 -16.22 50.15
C HIS A 600 36.81 -17.03 51.40
N LEU A 601 36.02 -18.10 51.24
CA LEU A 601 35.62 -18.97 52.37
C LEU A 601 35.88 -20.48 52.20
N SER A 602 36.75 -20.89 51.27
CA SER A 602 37.29 -22.27 51.29
C SER A 602 38.77 -22.34 50.89
N GLU A 603 39.64 -21.78 51.73
CA GLU A 603 41.01 -22.25 51.82
C GLU A 603 41.04 -23.50 52.71
N ASN A 604 41.26 -24.67 52.10
CA ASN A 604 42.19 -25.64 52.64
C ASN A 604 42.64 -26.66 51.58
N SER A 605 43.95 -26.93 51.65
CA SER A 605 44.76 -27.98 51.01
C SER A 605 45.21 -27.80 49.56
N ASP A 606 46.45 -27.30 49.44
CA ASP A 606 47.58 -27.95 48.77
C ASP A 606 47.36 -28.50 47.35
N THR A 607 47.98 -27.87 46.34
CA THR A 607 49.16 -28.43 45.62
C THR A 607 49.57 -27.61 44.39
N SER A 608 50.89 -27.37 44.33
CA SER A 608 51.80 -27.33 43.17
C SER A 608 51.56 -26.37 41.98
N ASP A 609 52.46 -25.38 41.89
CA ASP A 609 53.47 -25.25 40.82
C ASP A 609 53.09 -25.69 39.40
N GLU A 610 52.50 -24.78 38.61
CA GLU A 610 52.66 -24.69 37.15
C GLU A 610 51.76 -23.57 36.61
N LYS A 611 52.21 -22.31 36.61
CA LYS A 611 51.61 -21.21 35.80
C LYS A 611 52.41 -19.91 35.92
N ASN A 612 53.62 -19.88 35.36
CA ASN A 612 54.38 -18.63 35.23
C ASN A 612 55.02 -18.40 33.85
N GLU A 613 54.56 -19.08 32.78
CA GLU A 613 55.21 -18.99 31.46
C GLU A 613 54.41 -18.25 30.37
N TYR A 614 53.28 -17.60 30.67
CA TYR A 614 52.45 -16.96 29.62
C TYR A 614 52.36 -15.43 29.66
N ARG A 615 53.04 -14.74 30.58
CA ARG A 615 52.93 -13.26 30.72
C ARG A 615 53.98 -12.42 30.00
N HIS A 616 54.93 -13.00 29.27
CA HIS A 616 56.02 -12.23 28.65
C HIS A 616 55.93 -11.96 27.13
N LYS A 617 54.81 -12.27 26.46
CA LYS A 617 54.74 -12.19 24.97
C LYS A 617 53.94 -11.05 24.34
N TYR A 618 53.36 -10.12 25.12
CA TYR A 618 52.51 -9.05 24.54
C TYR A 618 52.91 -7.61 24.90
N SER A 619 54.06 -7.37 25.53
CA SER A 619 54.49 -6.02 25.92
C SER A 619 55.43 -5.32 24.93
N SER A 620 55.64 -5.85 23.72
CA SER A 620 56.60 -5.28 22.75
C SER A 620 55.98 -4.83 21.42
N PHE A 621 54.68 -4.53 21.38
CA PHE A 621 53.98 -4.19 20.12
C PHE A 621 53.35 -2.79 20.11
N LEU A 622 53.71 -1.91 21.04
CA LEU A 622 53.16 -0.54 21.13
C LEU A 622 54.20 0.58 21.23
N GLU A 623 55.46 0.30 20.87
CA GLU A 623 56.46 1.35 20.64
C GLU A 623 57.17 1.06 19.32
N ASP A 624 56.54 1.51 18.23
CA ASP A 624 57.18 2.01 17.00
C ASP A 624 56.16 2.87 16.22
#